data_AF-A0A7J5F4N0-F1
#
_entry.id   AF-A0A7J5F4N0-F1
#
_cell.length_a   1.000
_cell.length_b   1.000
_cell.length_c   1.000
_cell.angle_alpha   90.00
_cell.angle_beta   90.00
_cell.angle_gamma   90.00
#
_symmetry.space_group_name_H-M   'P 1'
#
loop_
_entity.id
_entity.type
_entity.pdbx_description
1 polymer ?
#
loop_
_entity_poly.entity_id
_entity_poly.type
_entity_poly.pdbx_seq_one_letter_code
_entity_poly.pdbx_strand_id
1 'polypeptide(L)'
;MSSNIYAALSETEFDRRLTPERLRTMQIIQGALMASMASILFIIAVLFTTTPASDAADAETVSTLSLIVTLLSLSCILASVIVPKRLVDASRRTASPDDDLYAKAVTVMQTSMLLRMAILEGAGMFGLAVCIIAVTGGLAQTEPVWLLNALPAVIMLSAGALTFPTRTSLALRFVREFRES
;
A
#
# COMPACT_ATOMS: atom_id res chain seq x y z
N MET A 1 22.48 -5.31 -25.22
CA MET A 1 22.16 -6.08 -24.01
C MET A 1 23.00 -5.52 -22.88
N SER A 2 22.43 -4.77 -21.94
CA SER A 2 23.14 -4.31 -20.74
C SER A 2 23.26 -5.48 -19.77
N SER A 3 24.49 -5.88 -19.42
CA SER A 3 24.74 -6.87 -18.37
C SER A 3 24.05 -6.42 -17.07
N ASN A 4 23.21 -7.26 -16.48
CA ASN A 4 22.58 -6.96 -15.18
C ASN A 4 23.66 -7.02 -14.09
N ILE A 5 24.20 -5.87 -13.71
CA ILE A 5 25.27 -5.74 -12.71
C ILE A 5 24.86 -6.36 -11.36
N TYR A 6 23.56 -6.41 -11.04
CA TYR A 6 23.07 -7.00 -9.78
C TYR A 6 23.11 -8.53 -9.77
N ALA A 7 23.27 -9.20 -10.92
CA ALA A 7 23.31 -10.66 -10.98
C ALA A 7 24.51 -11.26 -10.24
N ALA A 8 25.57 -10.48 -10.04
CA ALA A 8 26.77 -10.87 -9.30
C ALA A 8 26.63 -10.77 -7.77
N LEU A 9 25.54 -10.16 -7.26
CA LEU A 9 25.35 -9.97 -5.83
C LEU A 9 24.92 -11.27 -5.14
N SER A 10 25.53 -11.57 -4.00
CA SER A 10 25.20 -12.76 -3.20
C SER A 10 24.05 -12.46 -2.23
N GLU A 11 23.14 -13.41 -2.08
CA GLU A 11 22.04 -13.32 -1.11
C GLU A 11 22.57 -13.22 0.33
N THR A 12 23.63 -13.95 0.64
CA THR A 12 24.27 -13.94 1.97
C THR A 12 24.85 -12.58 2.33
N GLU A 13 25.43 -11.86 1.37
CA GLU A 13 25.96 -10.52 1.63
C GLU A 13 24.83 -9.48 1.72
N PHE A 14 23.78 -9.60 0.89
CA PHE A 14 22.58 -8.77 1.03
C PHE A 14 21.97 -8.91 2.43
N ASP A 15 21.85 -10.15 2.90
CA ASP A 15 21.30 -10.47 4.21
C ASP A 15 22.15 -9.85 5.35
N ARG A 16 23.49 -9.92 5.26
CA ARG A 16 24.41 -9.24 6.19
C ARG A 16 24.26 -7.73 6.19
N ARG A 17 24.02 -7.12 5.02
CA ARG A 17 23.84 -5.67 4.86
C ARG A 17 22.46 -5.18 5.29
N LEU A 18 21.47 -6.06 5.37
CA LEU A 18 20.14 -5.74 5.88
C LEU A 18 20.18 -5.63 7.42
N THR A 19 20.50 -4.44 7.91
CA THR A 19 20.60 -4.19 9.35
C THR A 19 19.24 -4.34 10.05
N PRO A 20 19.21 -4.83 11.29
CA PRO A 20 17.97 -4.94 12.08
C PRO A 20 17.26 -3.59 12.24
N GLU A 21 18.01 -2.50 12.32
CA GLU A 21 17.48 -1.14 12.41
C GLU A 21 16.67 -0.76 11.17
N ARG A 22 17.21 -1.00 9.96
CA ARG A 22 16.48 -0.72 8.71
C ARG A 22 15.21 -1.55 8.60
N LEU A 23 15.29 -2.84 8.92
CA LEU A 23 14.13 -3.72 8.94
C LEU A 23 13.05 -3.20 9.90
N ARG A 24 13.45 -2.82 11.12
CA ARG A 24 12.53 -2.28 12.13
C ARG A 24 11.89 -0.98 11.66
N THR A 25 12.64 -0.08 11.03
CA THR A 25 12.10 1.15 10.45
C THR A 25 11.03 0.85 9.41
N MET A 26 11.27 -0.10 8.50
CA MET A 26 10.27 -0.51 7.51
C MET A 26 9.01 -1.09 8.17
N GLN A 27 9.17 -1.93 9.19
CA GLN A 27 8.07 -2.52 9.95
C GLN A 27 7.24 -1.47 10.70
N ILE A 28 7.89 -0.48 11.31
CA ILE A 28 7.22 0.62 12.02
C ILE A 28 6.40 1.46 11.04
N ILE A 29 6.99 1.88 9.92
CA ILE A 29 6.29 2.72 8.93
C ILE A 29 5.09 1.95 8.35
N GLN A 30 5.28 0.72 7.89
CA GLN A 30 4.20 -0.07 7.32
C GLN A 30 3.12 -0.41 8.37
N GLY A 31 3.52 -0.71 9.60
CA GLY A 31 2.61 -0.93 10.71
C GLY A 31 1.78 0.31 11.03
N ALA A 32 2.39 1.51 11.04
CA ALA A 32 1.68 2.77 11.26
C ALA A 32 0.65 3.06 10.14
N LEU A 33 1.02 2.85 8.88
CA LEU A 33 0.11 3.00 7.73
C LEU A 33 -1.07 2.00 7.77
N MET A 34 -0.84 0.78 8.26
CA MET A 34 -1.92 -0.20 8.45
C MET A 34 -2.80 0.17 9.64
N ALA A 35 -2.20 0.61 10.74
CA ALA A 35 -2.92 0.97 11.96
C ALA A 35 -3.84 2.19 11.75
N SER A 36 -3.42 3.18 10.95
CA SER A 36 -4.26 4.34 10.61
C SER A 36 -5.56 3.88 9.91
N MET A 37 -5.46 3.06 8.86
CA MET A 37 -6.63 2.50 8.16
C MET A 37 -7.52 1.64 9.06
N ALA A 38 -6.91 0.76 9.85
CA ALA A 38 -7.63 -0.11 10.77
C ALA A 38 -8.40 0.70 11.83
N SER A 39 -7.81 1.79 12.34
CA SER A 39 -8.48 2.65 13.32
C SER A 39 -9.68 3.39 12.73
N ILE A 40 -9.60 3.86 11.48
CA ILE A 40 -10.74 4.49 10.80
C ILE A 40 -11.85 3.48 10.51
N LEU A 41 -11.51 2.26 10.08
CA LEU A 41 -12.49 1.16 9.94
C LEU A 41 -13.19 0.84 11.27
N PHE A 42 -12.44 0.81 12.36
CA PHE A 42 -12.99 0.61 13.69
C PHE A 42 -13.96 1.74 14.07
N ILE A 43 -13.61 3.00 13.80
CA ILE A 43 -14.49 4.16 14.01
C ILE A 43 -15.78 4.01 13.20
N ILE A 44 -15.70 3.63 11.91
CA ILE A 44 -16.88 3.39 11.07
C ILE A 44 -17.77 2.30 11.68
N ALA A 45 -17.18 1.20 12.17
CA ALA A 45 -17.93 0.13 12.81
C ALA A 45 -18.67 0.60 14.08
N VAL A 46 -18.01 1.42 14.92
CA VAL A 46 -18.65 2.03 16.09
C VAL A 46 -19.79 2.96 15.66
N LEU A 47 -19.53 3.88 14.74
CA LEU A 47 -20.54 4.83 14.23
C LEU A 47 -21.74 4.11 13.62
N PHE A 48 -21.53 2.99 12.93
CA PHE A 48 -22.60 2.21 12.33
C PHE A 48 -23.62 1.72 13.37
N THR A 49 -23.15 1.39 14.58
CA THR A 49 -24.01 0.91 15.69
C THR A 49 -24.68 2.03 16.48
N THR A 50 -24.12 3.24 16.47
CA THR A 50 -24.63 4.36 17.28
C THR A 50 -25.47 5.35 16.50
N THR A 51 -25.28 5.44 15.17
CA THR A 51 -26.03 6.36 14.32
C THR A 51 -27.38 5.74 13.93
N PRO A 52 -28.52 6.40 14.22
CA PRO A 52 -29.81 5.91 13.79
C PRO A 52 -29.96 5.96 12.26
N ALA A 53 -30.79 5.08 11.72
CA ALA A 53 -31.18 5.16 10.31
C ALA A 53 -31.84 6.51 10.02
N SER A 54 -31.41 7.15 8.92
CA SER A 54 -31.89 8.46 8.50
C SER A 54 -31.59 8.63 7.01
N ASP A 55 -32.42 9.40 6.32
CA ASP A 55 -32.18 9.83 4.93
C ASP A 55 -31.61 11.26 4.90
N ALA A 56 -30.74 11.58 5.86
CA ALA A 56 -30.21 12.94 5.99
C ALA A 56 -29.08 13.20 4.98
N ALA A 57 -28.35 12.15 4.60
CA ALA A 57 -27.42 12.23 3.48
C ALA A 57 -28.15 12.10 2.15
N ASP A 58 -27.79 12.97 1.22
CA ASP A 58 -28.21 12.86 -0.16
C ASP A 58 -27.54 11.65 -0.84
N ALA A 59 -28.36 10.66 -1.19
CA ALA A 59 -27.92 9.43 -1.84
C ALA A 59 -27.25 9.71 -3.20
N GLU A 60 -27.66 10.76 -3.92
CA GLU A 60 -27.05 11.14 -5.20
C GLU A 60 -25.60 11.60 -5.01
N THR A 61 -25.35 12.42 -3.98
CA THR A 61 -24.00 12.84 -3.59
C THR A 61 -23.13 11.63 -3.21
N VAL A 62 -23.61 10.72 -2.35
CA VAL A 62 -22.84 9.52 -1.95
C VAL A 62 -22.57 8.60 -3.14
N SER A 63 -23.54 8.46 -4.05
CA SER A 63 -23.39 7.70 -5.30
C SER A 63 -22.28 8.28 -6.19
N THR A 64 -22.29 9.60 -6.38
CA THR A 64 -21.26 10.30 -7.16
C THR A 64 -19.86 10.11 -6.55
N LEU A 65 -19.75 10.24 -5.22
CA LEU A 65 -18.49 10.00 -4.52
C LEU A 65 -18.04 8.54 -4.63
N SER A 66 -18.96 7.58 -4.58
CA SER A 66 -18.66 6.15 -4.74
C SER A 66 -18.12 5.81 -6.14
N LEU A 67 -18.63 6.47 -7.17
CA LEU A 67 -18.07 6.37 -8.53
C LEU A 67 -16.62 6.88 -8.58
N ILE A 68 -16.35 8.02 -7.92
CA ILE A 68 -14.99 8.57 -7.81
C ILE A 68 -14.07 7.61 -7.06
N VAL A 69 -14.51 7.04 -5.93
CA VAL A 69 -13.77 6.01 -5.18
C VAL A 69 -13.41 4.86 -6.09
N THR A 70 -14.35 4.38 -6.91
CA THR A 70 -14.13 3.25 -7.82
C THR A 70 -13.05 3.57 -8.85
N LEU A 71 -13.15 4.70 -9.54
CA LEU A 71 -12.18 5.12 -10.55
C LEU A 71 -10.79 5.39 -9.94
N LEU A 72 -10.75 6.06 -8.79
CA LEU A 72 -9.53 6.33 -8.04
C LEU A 72 -8.86 5.04 -7.59
N SER A 73 -9.64 4.07 -7.09
CA SER A 73 -9.13 2.78 -6.62
C SER A 73 -8.51 1.98 -7.75
N LEU A 74 -9.18 1.89 -8.91
CA LEU A 74 -8.62 1.23 -10.08
C LEU A 74 -7.30 1.86 -10.52
N SER A 75 -7.25 3.19 -10.54
CA SER A 75 -6.06 3.96 -10.91
C SER A 75 -4.91 3.73 -9.93
N CYS A 76 -5.19 3.78 -8.62
CA CYS A 76 -4.22 3.52 -7.57
C CYS A 76 -3.72 2.08 -7.58
N ILE A 77 -4.60 1.08 -7.77
CA ILE A 77 -4.19 -0.32 -7.88
C ILE A 77 -3.22 -0.50 -9.05
N LEU A 78 -3.54 0.05 -10.22
CA LEU A 78 -2.67 -0.02 -11.39
C LEU A 78 -1.32 0.69 -11.14
N ALA A 79 -1.36 1.90 -10.58
CA ALA A 79 -0.16 2.67 -10.24
C ALA A 79 0.71 1.95 -9.20
N SER A 80 0.12 1.26 -8.23
CA SER A 80 0.81 0.50 -7.17
C SER A 80 1.63 -0.69 -7.72
N VAL A 81 1.31 -1.14 -8.95
CA VAL A 81 2.05 -2.18 -9.66
C VAL A 81 3.08 -1.57 -10.61
N ILE A 82 2.70 -0.54 -11.37
CA ILE A 82 3.56 0.05 -12.41
C ILE A 82 4.69 0.89 -11.80
N VAL A 83 4.38 1.79 -10.88
CA VAL A 83 5.34 2.78 -10.38
C VAL A 83 6.51 2.13 -9.64
N PRO A 84 6.30 1.17 -8.72
CA PRO A 84 7.42 0.46 -8.06
C PRO A 84 8.34 -0.28 -9.04
N LYS A 85 7.77 -0.89 -10.09
CA LYS A 85 8.57 -1.57 -11.13
C LYS A 85 9.44 -0.57 -11.89
N ARG A 86 8.87 0.57 -12.30
CA ARG A 86 9.62 1.63 -12.99
C ARG A 86 10.74 2.21 -12.13
N LEU A 87 10.54 2.31 -10.81
CA LEU A 87 11.56 2.74 -9.87
C LEU A 87 12.75 1.75 -9.83
N VAL A 88 12.46 0.45 -9.75
CA VAL A 88 13.49 -0.60 -9.77
C VAL A 88 14.24 -0.57 -11.10
N ASP A 89 13.55 -0.49 -12.23
CA ASP A 89 14.16 -0.43 -13.56
C ASP A 89 15.05 0.81 -13.73
N ALA A 90 14.60 1.96 -13.23
CA ALA A 90 15.38 3.21 -13.27
C ALA A 90 16.66 3.10 -12.44
N SER A 91 16.60 2.47 -11.26
CA SER A 91 17.79 2.23 -10.43
C SER A 91 18.81 1.33 -11.12
N ARG A 92 18.37 0.39 -11.95
CA ARG A 92 19.29 -0.46 -12.72
C ARG A 92 20.00 0.29 -13.82
N ARG A 93 19.26 1.11 -14.57
CA ARG A 93 19.81 1.90 -15.68
C ARG A 93 20.83 2.94 -15.22
N THR A 94 20.72 3.37 -13.97
CA THR A 94 21.59 4.38 -13.35
C THR A 94 22.65 3.77 -12.43
N ALA A 95 22.77 2.44 -12.36
CA ALA A 95 23.78 1.77 -11.55
C ALA A 95 25.17 1.87 -12.21
N SER A 96 26.15 2.32 -11.43
CA SER A 96 27.57 2.33 -11.81
C SER A 96 28.32 1.20 -11.08
N PRO A 97 29.41 0.63 -11.65
CA PRO A 97 30.27 -0.31 -10.93
C PRO A 97 30.88 0.23 -9.63
N ASP A 98 31.01 1.55 -9.51
CA ASP A 98 31.55 2.23 -8.32
C ASP A 98 30.51 2.42 -7.20
N ASP A 99 29.23 2.13 -7.46
CA ASP A 99 28.15 2.27 -6.47
C ASP A 99 28.22 1.14 -5.42
N ASP A 100 27.83 1.42 -4.17
CA ASP A 100 27.43 0.35 -3.23
C ASP A 100 26.07 -0.23 -3.66
N LEU A 101 26.12 -1.21 -4.57
CA LEU A 101 24.95 -1.85 -5.17
C LEU A 101 24.02 -2.50 -4.14
N TYR A 102 24.55 -2.99 -3.01
CA TYR A 102 23.74 -3.55 -1.94
C TYR A 102 22.95 -2.46 -1.23
N ALA A 103 23.61 -1.36 -0.85
CA ALA A 103 22.94 -0.23 -0.22
C ALA A 103 21.86 0.37 -1.15
N LYS A 104 22.15 0.47 -2.45
CA LYS A 104 21.21 0.93 -3.47
C LYS A 104 20.01 0.00 -3.61
N ALA A 105 20.24 -1.31 -3.72
CA ALA A 105 19.17 -2.31 -3.80
C ALA A 105 18.23 -2.25 -2.58
N VAL A 106 18.78 -2.23 -1.36
CA VAL A 106 17.98 -2.11 -0.12
C VAL A 106 17.14 -0.83 -0.13
N THR A 107 17.72 0.31 -0.51
CA THR A 107 17.03 1.60 -0.53
C THR A 107 15.89 1.60 -1.55
N VAL A 108 16.13 1.05 -2.74
CA VAL A 108 15.13 0.97 -3.81
C VAL A 108 13.99 0.03 -3.43
N MET A 109 14.29 -1.12 -2.82
CA MET A 109 13.27 -2.04 -2.32
C MET A 109 12.43 -1.41 -1.21
N GLN A 110 13.06 -0.73 -0.26
CA GLN A 110 12.34 0.00 0.79
C GLN A 110 11.43 1.06 0.19
N THR A 111 11.95 1.88 -0.72
CA THR A 111 11.19 2.95 -1.38
C THR A 111 10.04 2.38 -2.21
N SER A 112 10.27 1.29 -2.94
CA SER A 112 9.25 0.65 -3.79
C SER A 112 8.10 0.06 -2.97
N MET A 113 8.40 -0.53 -1.80
CA MET A 113 7.39 -1.04 -0.86
C MET A 113 6.58 0.09 -0.24
N LEU A 114 7.23 1.14 0.27
CA LEU A 114 6.55 2.28 0.88
C LEU A 114 5.69 3.02 -0.13
N LEU A 115 6.19 3.23 -1.35
CA LEU A 115 5.46 3.90 -2.42
C LEU A 115 4.22 3.11 -2.84
N ARG A 116 4.31 1.78 -2.91
CA ARG A 116 3.14 0.92 -3.16
C ARG A 116 2.06 1.13 -2.10
N MET A 117 2.45 1.14 -0.82
CA MET A 117 1.50 1.32 0.28
C MET A 117 0.87 2.72 0.27
N ALA A 118 1.66 3.77 0.05
CA ALA A 118 1.19 5.15 -0.02
C ALA A 118 0.19 5.39 -1.19
N ILE A 119 0.43 4.77 -2.35
CA ILE A 119 -0.50 4.87 -3.49
C ILE A 119 -1.85 4.22 -3.15
N LEU A 120 -1.84 3.05 -2.51
CA LEU A 120 -3.07 2.36 -2.10
C LEU A 120 -3.78 3.09 -0.95
N GLU A 121 -3.02 3.72 -0.06
CA GLU A 121 -3.54 4.52 1.05
C GLU A 121 -4.45 5.64 0.59
N GLY A 122 -4.07 6.37 -0.47
CA GLY A 122 -4.90 7.45 -1.01
C GLY A 122 -6.33 7.01 -1.38
N ALA A 123 -6.46 5.87 -2.09
CA ALA A 123 -7.75 5.31 -2.43
C ALA A 123 -8.50 4.77 -1.20
N GLY A 124 -7.78 4.10 -0.29
CA GLY A 124 -8.35 3.62 0.97
C GLY A 124 -8.94 4.75 1.82
N MET A 125 -8.18 5.84 2.01
CA MET A 125 -8.60 6.98 2.85
C MET A 125 -9.84 7.63 2.28
N PHE A 126 -9.86 7.83 0.96
CA PHE A 126 -11.00 8.44 0.28
C PHE A 126 -12.25 7.55 0.39
N GLY A 127 -12.12 6.25 0.18
CA GLY A 127 -13.21 5.29 0.36
C GLY A 127 -13.78 5.28 1.78
N LEU A 128 -12.90 5.28 2.80
CA LEU A 128 -13.33 5.35 4.20
C LEU A 128 -14.01 6.68 4.54
N ALA A 129 -13.56 7.81 3.96
CA ALA A 129 -14.24 9.08 4.12
C ALA A 129 -15.67 9.05 3.57
N VAL A 130 -15.89 8.43 2.41
CA VAL A 130 -17.24 8.21 1.86
C VAL A 130 -18.08 7.31 2.77
N CYS A 131 -17.50 6.25 3.33
CA CYS A 131 -18.20 5.42 4.33
C CYS A 131 -18.61 6.22 5.57
N ILE A 132 -17.75 7.11 6.08
CA ILE A 132 -18.09 7.98 7.22
C ILE A 132 -19.29 8.87 6.87
N ILE A 133 -19.31 9.48 5.69
CA ILE A 133 -20.45 10.32 5.23
C ILE A 133 -21.73 9.48 5.18
N ALA A 134 -21.68 8.30 4.56
CA ALA A 134 -22.85 7.41 4.46
C ALA A 134 -23.36 6.94 5.83
N VAL A 135 -22.45 6.59 6.75
CA VAL A 135 -22.81 6.12 8.10
C VAL A 135 -23.34 7.26 8.97
N THR A 136 -22.72 8.44 8.94
CA THR A 136 -23.16 9.58 9.75
C THR A 136 -24.45 10.20 9.24
N GLY A 137 -24.73 10.10 7.94
CA GLY A 137 -25.99 10.51 7.34
C GLY A 137 -27.16 9.54 7.53
N GLY A 138 -26.91 8.36 8.12
CA GLY A 138 -27.92 7.30 8.34
C GLY A 138 -28.18 6.40 7.12
N LEU A 139 -27.56 6.68 5.98
CA LEU A 139 -27.79 6.00 4.70
C LEU A 139 -27.20 4.59 4.68
N ALA A 140 -26.11 4.34 5.39
CA ALA A 140 -25.52 2.99 5.46
C ALA A 140 -26.42 2.00 6.24
N GLN A 141 -27.26 2.49 7.15
CA GLN A 141 -28.17 1.67 7.93
C GLN A 141 -29.38 1.23 7.08
N THR A 142 -29.84 2.08 6.15
CA THR A 142 -30.91 1.74 5.19
C THR A 142 -30.36 0.91 4.04
N GLU A 143 -29.20 1.28 3.51
CA GLU A 143 -28.53 0.63 2.38
C GLU A 143 -27.06 0.29 2.70
N PRO A 144 -26.78 -0.90 3.28
CA PRO A 144 -25.42 -1.29 3.65
C PRO A 144 -24.41 -1.38 2.50
N VAL A 145 -24.87 -1.33 1.25
CA VAL A 145 -24.03 -1.35 0.04
C VAL A 145 -23.01 -0.20 0.03
N TRP A 146 -23.32 0.93 0.67
CA TRP A 146 -22.39 2.07 0.76
C TRP A 146 -21.11 1.75 1.55
N LEU A 147 -21.12 0.72 2.38
CA LEU A 147 -19.93 0.22 3.09
C LEU A 147 -18.92 -0.45 2.15
N LEU A 148 -19.30 -0.81 0.91
CA LEU A 148 -18.37 -1.34 -0.09
C LEU A 148 -17.29 -0.31 -0.49
N ASN A 149 -17.49 0.98 -0.23
CA ASN A 149 -16.45 2.00 -0.38
C ASN A 149 -15.24 1.77 0.55
N ALA A 150 -15.36 0.93 1.58
CA ALA A 150 -14.24 0.52 2.43
C ALA A 150 -13.32 -0.54 1.77
N LEU A 151 -13.73 -1.14 0.65
CA LEU A 151 -12.99 -2.21 -0.03
C LEU A 151 -11.53 -1.84 -0.37
N PRO A 152 -11.20 -0.63 -0.87
CA PRO A 152 -9.81 -0.25 -1.16
C PRO A 152 -8.93 -0.24 0.09
N ALA A 153 -9.47 0.17 1.24
CA ALA A 153 -8.75 0.10 2.52
C ALA A 153 -8.52 -1.35 2.97
N VAL A 154 -9.52 -2.23 2.79
CA VAL A 154 -9.36 -3.67 3.07
C VAL A 154 -8.30 -4.31 2.16
N ILE A 155 -8.27 -3.93 0.87
CA ILE A 155 -7.25 -4.38 -0.08
C ILE A 155 -5.87 -3.89 0.38
N MET A 156 -5.72 -2.63 0.78
CA MET A 156 -4.46 -2.09 1.31
C MET A 156 -4.00 -2.84 2.56
N LEU A 157 -4.90 -3.07 3.53
CA LEU A 157 -4.57 -3.81 4.75
C LEU A 157 -4.13 -5.25 4.44
N SER A 158 -4.84 -5.91 3.53
CA SER A 158 -4.50 -7.27 3.09
C SER A 158 -3.16 -7.30 2.39
N ALA A 159 -2.91 -6.35 1.48
CA ALA A 159 -1.62 -6.21 0.81
C ALA A 159 -0.49 -5.92 1.81
N GLY A 160 -0.73 -5.04 2.78
CA GLY A 160 0.21 -4.70 3.84
C GLY A 160 0.55 -5.89 4.72
N ALA A 161 -0.43 -6.71 5.10
CA ALA A 161 -0.21 -7.92 5.88
C ALA A 161 0.55 -8.99 5.08
N LEU A 162 0.17 -9.25 3.82
CA LEU A 162 0.82 -10.23 2.95
C LEU A 162 2.24 -9.83 2.53
N THR A 163 2.54 -8.52 2.54
CA THR A 163 3.84 -7.97 2.16
C THR A 163 4.60 -7.39 3.33
N PHE A 164 4.24 -7.77 4.56
CA PHE A 164 4.88 -7.27 5.76
C PHE A 164 6.39 -7.56 5.73
N PRO A 165 7.24 -6.56 6.03
CA PRO A 165 8.67 -6.69 5.81
C PRO A 165 9.27 -7.61 6.87
N THR A 166 9.55 -8.83 6.46
CA THR A 166 10.35 -9.82 7.19
C THR A 166 11.67 -10.05 6.45
N ARG A 167 12.70 -10.49 7.17
CA ARG A 167 14.02 -10.76 6.60
C ARG A 167 13.93 -11.72 5.40
N THR A 168 13.19 -12.82 5.57
CA THR A 168 12.92 -13.80 4.52
C THR A 168 12.18 -13.19 3.32
N SER A 169 11.14 -12.38 3.56
CA SER A 169 10.39 -11.74 2.46
C SER A 169 11.25 -10.77 1.63
N LEU A 170 12.17 -10.05 2.27
CA LEU A 170 13.07 -9.13 1.61
C LEU A 170 14.14 -9.89 0.82
N ALA A 171 14.73 -10.95 1.38
CA ALA A 171 15.67 -11.80 0.64
C ALA A 171 15.04 -12.40 -0.63
N LEU A 172 13.82 -12.95 -0.53
CA LEU A 172 13.08 -13.48 -1.69
C LEU A 172 12.78 -12.42 -2.74
N ARG A 173 12.38 -11.22 -2.31
CA ARG A 173 12.17 -10.08 -3.23
C ARG A 173 13.46 -9.64 -3.91
N PHE A 174 14.57 -9.61 -3.18
CA PHE A 174 15.87 -9.25 -3.73
C PHE A 174 16.26 -10.20 -4.87
N VAL A 175 16.11 -11.51 -4.67
CA VAL A 175 16.41 -12.51 -5.72
C VAL A 175 15.50 -12.31 -6.94
N ARG A 176 14.17 -12.25 -6.73
CA ARG A 176 13.19 -12.12 -7.82
C ARG A 176 13.36 -10.82 -8.61
N GLU A 177 13.50 -9.71 -7.91
CA GLU A 177 13.62 -8.42 -8.55
C GLU A 177 15.02 -8.31 -9.17
N PHE A 178 16.10 -8.41 -8.42
CA PHE A 178 17.43 -8.01 -8.92
C PHE A 178 18.22 -9.10 -9.65
N ARG A 179 17.96 -10.40 -9.41
CA ARG A 179 18.71 -11.49 -10.06
C ARG A 179 17.97 -12.13 -11.23
N GLU A 180 16.65 -12.30 -11.13
CA GLU A 180 15.86 -13.03 -12.15
C GLU A 180 15.32 -12.15 -13.29
N SER A 181 15.31 -10.82 -13.10
CA SER A 181 14.82 -9.85 -14.11
C SER A 181 15.95 -9.24 -14.91
#